data_AF-A0A8G2HU41-F1
#
_entry.id   AF-A0A8G2HU41-F1
#
_cell.length_a   1.000
_cell.length_b   1.000
_cell.length_c   1.000
_cell.angle_alpha   90.00
_cell.angle_beta   90.00
_cell.angle_gamma   90.00
#
_symmetry.space_group_name_H-M   'P 1'
#
loop_
_entity.id
_entity.type
_entity.pdbx_description
1 polymer ?
#
loop_
_entity_poly.entity_id
_entity_poly.type
_entity_poly.pdbx_seq_one_letter_code
_entity_poly.pdbx_strand_id
1 'polypeptide(L)'
;MSTYRYGIDFFDDAILETGIDTLLTRARKKVDPYKNVVDPFAILFQAAITYSKISNWQRLELARQSNKSLTNALGDFHQAMLGKLPGWESTGTSGGLVDLKHLLPFGVRQTPTLAEVKNKFNTMNASGQLKQFETFQDILRIPEYKSYTCYLIQVIQQAPHDDIPWKIPGRGEQENIRIISAPRVYALSTGDDQAFAKFLRAVIQVLEQRHGLTFDVEDEHALTDLLARVPGFSY
;
A
#
# COMPACT_ATOMS: atom_id res chain seq x y z
N MET A 1 -13.36 7.29 -29.15
CA MET A 1 -13.55 7.10 -27.70
C MET A 1 -12.62 5.98 -27.29
N SER A 2 -11.66 6.21 -26.39
CA SER A 2 -10.88 5.11 -25.81
C SER A 2 -11.86 4.21 -25.06
N THR A 3 -11.95 2.95 -25.47
CA THR A 3 -12.67 1.92 -24.72
C THR A 3 -11.71 1.43 -23.64
N TYR A 4 -11.88 1.91 -22.41
CA TYR A 4 -11.15 1.41 -21.25
C TYR A 4 -11.66 0.01 -20.90
N ARG A 5 -10.81 -1.02 -21.05
CA ARG A 5 -11.21 -2.42 -20.89
C ARG A 5 -11.68 -2.72 -19.46
N TYR A 6 -11.08 -2.06 -18.48
CA TYR A 6 -11.36 -2.29 -17.06
C TYR A 6 -12.15 -1.15 -16.38
N GLY A 7 -12.70 -0.21 -17.17
CA GLY A 7 -13.58 0.85 -16.66
C GLY A 7 -12.91 1.94 -15.82
N ILE A 8 -11.59 2.09 -15.92
CA ILE A 8 -10.81 3.19 -15.33
C ILE A 8 -10.15 4.02 -16.44
N ASP A 9 -10.14 5.34 -16.27
CA ASP A 9 -9.67 6.29 -17.29
C ASP A 9 -8.39 7.05 -16.90
N PHE A 10 -7.93 6.89 -15.66
CA PHE A 10 -6.80 7.61 -15.08
C PHE A 10 -5.42 6.96 -15.30
N PHE A 11 -5.35 5.75 -15.87
CA PHE A 11 -4.16 5.20 -16.54
C PHE A 11 -4.54 4.07 -17.50
N ASP A 12 -3.67 3.78 -18.48
CA ASP A 12 -3.90 2.77 -19.51
C ASP A 12 -4.04 1.34 -18.94
N ASP A 13 -4.86 0.51 -19.59
CA ASP A 13 -5.06 -0.90 -19.23
C ASP A 13 -3.72 -1.66 -19.09
N ALA A 14 -2.76 -1.39 -20.00
CA ALA A 14 -1.43 -2.02 -19.98
C ALA A 14 -0.62 -1.70 -18.72
N ILE A 15 -0.82 -0.53 -18.10
CA ILE A 15 -0.15 -0.15 -16.85
C ILE A 15 -0.65 -1.03 -15.71
N LEU A 16 -1.96 -1.25 -15.63
CA LEU A 16 -2.57 -2.10 -14.61
C LEU A 16 -2.13 -3.55 -14.77
N GLU A 17 -2.22 -4.08 -15.99
CA GLU A 17 -1.81 -5.45 -16.31
C GLU A 17 -0.34 -5.69 -15.95
N THR A 18 0.55 -4.81 -16.41
CA THR A 18 2.00 -4.92 -16.12
C THR A 18 2.28 -4.82 -14.62
N GLY A 19 1.56 -3.95 -13.90
CA GLY A 19 1.67 -3.82 -12.45
C GLY A 19 1.31 -5.11 -11.72
N ILE A 20 0.20 -5.74 -12.09
CA ILE A 20 -0.27 -7.00 -11.50
C ILE A 20 0.67 -8.16 -11.87
N ASP A 21 1.08 -8.27 -13.13
CA ASP A 21 2.05 -9.27 -13.59
C ASP A 21 3.37 -9.18 -12.80
N THR A 22 3.85 -7.96 -12.59
CA THR A 22 5.08 -7.69 -11.81
C THR A 22 4.91 -8.07 -10.34
N LEU A 23 3.78 -7.72 -9.72
CA LEU A 23 3.46 -8.09 -8.34
C LEU A 23 3.47 -9.62 -8.19
N LEU A 24 2.72 -10.33 -9.03
CA LEU A 24 2.58 -11.79 -8.93
C LEU A 24 3.92 -12.48 -9.16
N THR A 25 4.72 -12.00 -10.12
CA THR A 25 6.07 -12.53 -10.38
C THR A 25 7.00 -12.34 -9.18
N ARG A 26 6.98 -11.16 -8.54
CA ARG A 26 7.78 -10.89 -7.33
C ARG A 26 7.32 -11.75 -6.15
N ALA A 27 6.01 -11.90 -5.96
CA ALA A 27 5.42 -12.67 -4.86
C ALA A 27 5.68 -14.18 -4.97
N ARG A 28 5.76 -14.74 -6.19
CA ARG A 28 5.97 -16.17 -6.46
C ARG A 28 7.44 -16.62 -6.36
N LYS A 29 8.38 -15.74 -6.06
CA LYS A 29 9.81 -16.11 -5.94
C LYS A 29 9.98 -17.24 -4.91
N LYS A 30 10.72 -18.29 -5.31
CA LYS A 30 11.00 -19.45 -4.46
C LYS A 30 11.65 -19.00 -3.15
N VAL A 31 11.05 -19.42 -2.04
CA VAL A 31 11.55 -19.17 -0.68
C VAL A 31 12.27 -20.40 -0.15
N ASP A 32 13.29 -20.18 0.68
CA ASP A 32 14.05 -21.22 1.35
C ASP A 32 13.69 -21.18 2.85
N PRO A 33 13.13 -22.26 3.43
CA PRO A 33 12.71 -22.25 4.83
C PRO A 33 13.89 -22.05 5.79
N TYR A 34 15.13 -22.30 5.35
CA TYR A 34 16.35 -22.10 6.13
C TYR A 34 17.06 -20.77 5.86
N LYS A 35 16.49 -19.90 5.01
CA LYS A 35 17.05 -18.58 4.75
C LYS A 35 17.27 -17.74 6.01
N ASN A 36 16.40 -17.92 7.01
CA ASN A 36 16.54 -17.29 8.32
C ASN A 36 16.81 -18.37 9.38
N VAL A 37 17.45 -17.97 10.48
CA VAL A 37 17.61 -18.83 11.66
C VAL A 37 16.23 -19.23 12.17
N VAL A 38 16.02 -20.53 12.27
CA VAL A 38 14.78 -21.13 12.76
C VAL A 38 14.81 -21.16 14.28
N ASP A 39 13.77 -20.65 14.93
CA ASP A 39 13.63 -20.68 16.38
C ASP A 39 12.85 -21.94 16.83
N PRO A 40 13.52 -22.94 17.45
CA PRO A 40 12.86 -24.16 17.89
C PRO A 40 11.86 -23.92 19.04
N PHE A 41 12.06 -22.89 19.89
CA PHE A 41 11.08 -22.55 20.92
C PHE A 41 9.79 -22.06 20.29
N ALA A 42 9.90 -21.12 19.34
CA ALA A 42 8.74 -20.61 18.62
C ALA A 42 7.96 -21.73 17.91
N ILE A 43 8.66 -22.71 17.32
CA ILE A 43 8.03 -23.88 16.68
C ILE A 43 7.27 -24.74 17.69
N LEU A 44 7.87 -25.02 18.86
CA LEU A 44 7.22 -25.83 19.90
C LEU A 44 5.92 -25.16 20.38
N PHE A 45 5.97 -23.87 20.69
CA PHE A 45 4.78 -23.12 21.10
C PHE A 45 3.77 -22.97 19.96
N GLN A 46 4.22 -22.78 18.71
CA GLN A 46 3.33 -22.71 17.55
C GLN A 46 2.58 -24.03 17.33
N ALA A 47 3.25 -25.17 17.48
CA ALA A 47 2.62 -26.49 17.41
C ALA A 47 1.55 -26.66 18.50
N ALA A 48 1.82 -26.19 19.71
CA ALA A 48 0.87 -26.23 20.83
C ALA A 48 -0.37 -25.37 20.60
N ILE A 49 -0.23 -24.10 20.15
CA ILE A 49 -1.37 -23.19 19.94
C ILE A 49 -2.21 -23.56 18.71
N THR A 50 -1.61 -24.19 17.70
CA THR A 50 -2.30 -24.57 16.46
C THR A 50 -2.77 -26.02 16.46
N TYR A 51 -2.53 -26.76 17.55
CA TYR A 51 -2.79 -28.21 17.65
C TYR A 51 -2.22 -29.00 16.46
N SER A 52 -1.03 -28.61 15.97
CA SER A 52 -0.42 -29.17 14.77
C SER A 52 0.86 -29.94 15.09
N LYS A 53 1.24 -30.89 14.22
CA LYS A 53 2.49 -31.64 14.37
C LYS A 53 3.70 -30.72 14.16
N ILE A 54 4.73 -30.85 15.00
CA ILE A 54 6.00 -30.12 14.85
C ILE A 54 6.57 -30.28 13.44
N SER A 55 6.44 -31.47 12.82
CA SER A 55 6.89 -31.72 11.44
C SER A 55 6.27 -30.80 10.37
N ASN A 56 5.19 -30.08 10.69
CA ASN A 56 4.60 -29.07 9.81
C ASN A 56 5.33 -27.72 9.81
N TRP A 57 6.34 -27.52 10.67
CA TRP A 57 7.01 -26.22 10.85
C TRP A 57 7.56 -25.66 9.54
N GLN A 58 8.12 -26.52 8.67
CA GLN A 58 8.65 -26.08 7.37
C GLN A 58 7.56 -25.48 6.49
N ARG A 59 6.37 -26.08 6.45
CA ARG A 59 5.23 -25.58 5.68
C ARG A 59 4.77 -24.22 6.20
N LEU A 60 4.72 -24.06 7.52
CA LEU A 60 4.32 -22.80 8.16
C LEU A 60 5.37 -21.69 7.90
N GLU A 61 6.66 -22.02 7.98
CA GLU A 61 7.73 -21.06 7.71
C GLU A 61 7.78 -20.64 6.23
N LEU A 62 7.61 -21.58 5.30
CA LEU A 62 7.46 -21.30 3.87
C LEU A 62 6.27 -20.35 3.61
N ALA A 63 5.12 -20.61 4.24
CA ALA A 63 3.95 -19.75 4.11
C ALA A 63 4.20 -18.35 4.68
N ARG A 64 4.84 -18.25 5.86
CA ARG A 64 5.21 -16.97 6.48
C ARG A 64 6.15 -16.16 5.58
N GLN A 65 7.18 -16.78 5.01
CA GLN A 65 8.10 -16.11 4.10
C GLN A 65 7.42 -15.68 2.80
N SER A 66 6.53 -16.53 2.25
CA SER A 66 5.74 -16.20 1.06
C SER A 66 4.82 -14.99 1.32
N ASN A 67 4.15 -14.96 2.47
CA ASN A 67 3.31 -13.83 2.89
C ASN A 67 4.12 -12.53 3.04
N LYS A 68 5.35 -12.60 3.55
CA LYS A 68 6.26 -11.46 3.62
C LYS A 68 6.63 -10.95 2.21
N SER A 69 6.97 -11.85 1.30
CA SER A 69 7.26 -11.49 -0.10
C SER A 69 6.06 -10.84 -0.79
N LEU A 70 4.85 -11.37 -0.59
CA LEU A 70 3.61 -10.78 -1.11
C LEU A 70 3.36 -9.39 -0.53
N THR A 71 3.53 -9.22 0.79
CA THR A 71 3.34 -7.92 1.46
C THR A 71 4.28 -6.85 0.90
N ASN A 72 5.55 -7.21 0.66
CA ASN A 72 6.53 -6.31 0.05
C ASN A 72 6.16 -5.99 -1.41
N ALA A 73 5.78 -7.00 -2.20
CA ALA A 73 5.37 -6.80 -3.59
C ALA A 73 4.11 -5.93 -3.73
N LEU A 74 3.16 -6.03 -2.78
CA LEU A 74 2.00 -5.14 -2.69
C LEU A 74 2.41 -3.70 -2.39
N GLY A 75 3.41 -3.49 -1.52
CA GLY A 75 3.97 -2.17 -1.26
C GLY A 75 4.52 -1.52 -2.53
N ASP A 76 5.38 -2.26 -3.25
CA ASP A 76 5.95 -1.82 -4.53
C ASP A 76 4.86 -1.51 -5.57
N PHE A 77 3.84 -2.38 -5.65
CA PHE A 77 2.71 -2.20 -6.56
C PHE A 77 1.92 -0.92 -6.25
N HIS A 78 1.55 -0.68 -4.98
CA HIS A 78 0.80 0.53 -4.63
C HIS A 78 1.61 1.80 -4.88
N GLN A 79 2.92 1.80 -4.58
CA GLN A 79 3.80 2.92 -4.93
C GLN A 79 3.82 3.14 -6.46
N ALA A 80 3.95 2.08 -7.25
CA ALA A 80 3.95 2.18 -8.69
C ALA A 80 2.62 2.74 -9.24
N MET A 81 1.48 2.25 -8.75
CA MET A 81 0.16 2.70 -9.22
C MET A 81 -0.14 4.15 -8.80
N LEU A 82 0.17 4.53 -7.56
CA LEU A 82 0.06 5.92 -7.10
C LEU A 82 0.94 6.85 -7.95
N GLY A 83 2.17 6.42 -8.26
CA GLY A 83 3.09 7.17 -9.12
C GLY A 83 2.68 7.23 -10.60
N LYS A 84 1.55 6.64 -10.98
CA LYS A 84 0.95 6.74 -12.32
C LYS A 84 -0.36 7.54 -12.33
N LEU A 85 -0.83 8.00 -11.18
CA LEU A 85 -1.96 8.92 -11.12
C LEU A 85 -1.59 10.29 -11.71
N PRO A 86 -2.58 11.05 -12.22
CA PRO A 86 -2.33 12.40 -12.72
C PRO A 86 -1.56 13.27 -11.70
N GLY A 87 -0.46 13.87 -12.17
CA GLY A 87 0.41 14.76 -11.38
C GLY A 87 1.40 14.07 -10.44
N TRP A 88 1.26 12.76 -10.20
CA TRP A 88 2.16 11.99 -9.35
C TRP A 88 3.27 11.31 -10.15
N GLU A 89 4.43 11.18 -9.54
CA GLU A 89 5.56 10.44 -10.08
C GLU A 89 6.21 9.62 -8.97
N SER A 90 6.50 8.35 -9.25
CA SER A 90 7.31 7.51 -8.36
C SER A 90 8.79 7.84 -8.51
N THR A 91 9.49 7.95 -7.38
CA THR A 91 10.95 8.13 -7.33
C THR A 91 11.72 6.82 -7.52
N GLY A 92 11.00 5.69 -7.62
CA GLY A 92 11.56 4.35 -7.74
C GLY A 92 12.09 3.76 -6.44
N THR A 93 12.59 2.53 -6.51
CA THR A 93 13.07 1.76 -5.34
C THR A 93 14.53 2.06 -4.96
N SER A 94 15.19 2.97 -5.70
CA SER A 94 16.65 3.15 -5.68
C SER A 94 17.08 4.51 -5.12
N GLY A 95 16.59 4.87 -3.93
CA GLY A 95 17.21 5.91 -3.11
C GLY A 95 16.68 7.35 -3.26
N GLY A 96 15.42 7.53 -3.64
CA GLY A 96 14.75 8.83 -3.44
C GLY A 96 14.60 9.17 -1.95
N LEU A 97 14.50 10.47 -1.62
CA LEU A 97 14.20 10.94 -0.25
C LEU A 97 12.83 10.46 0.26
N VAL A 98 11.93 10.16 -0.68
CA VAL A 98 10.54 9.72 -0.47
C VAL A 98 10.13 8.81 -1.62
N ASP A 99 9.02 8.08 -1.47
CA ASP A 99 8.48 7.15 -2.47
C ASP A 99 7.85 7.83 -3.70
N LEU A 100 7.24 8.99 -3.51
CA LEU A 100 6.44 9.71 -4.50
C LEU A 100 6.63 11.23 -4.43
N LYS A 101 6.45 11.92 -5.55
CA LYS A 101 6.39 13.38 -5.63
C LYS A 101 5.20 13.84 -6.47
N HIS A 102 4.65 15.00 -6.12
CA HIS A 102 3.65 15.74 -6.90
C HIS A 102 4.07 17.21 -6.93
N LEU A 103 4.56 17.68 -8.08
CA LEU A 103 5.22 19.00 -8.17
C LEU A 103 4.24 20.18 -8.30
N LEU A 104 2.95 19.90 -8.48
CA LEU A 104 1.87 20.89 -8.49
C LEU A 104 1.16 20.97 -7.13
N PRO A 105 0.39 22.04 -6.84
CA PRO A 105 -0.49 22.11 -5.69
C PRO A 105 -1.37 20.87 -5.51
N PHE A 106 -1.36 20.27 -4.32
CA PHE A 106 -2.14 19.07 -3.98
C PHE A 106 -2.65 19.11 -2.53
N GLY A 107 -3.79 18.45 -2.29
CA GLY A 107 -4.39 18.30 -0.96
C GLY A 107 -4.86 19.60 -0.33
N VAL A 108 -5.19 19.57 0.96
CA VAL A 108 -5.75 20.72 1.71
C VAL A 108 -4.84 21.95 1.65
N ARG A 109 -3.52 21.74 1.70
CA ARG A 109 -2.55 22.85 1.74
C ARG A 109 -2.27 23.50 0.38
N GLN A 110 -2.66 22.85 -0.73
CA GLN A 110 -2.44 23.38 -2.08
C GLN A 110 -0.97 23.75 -2.36
N THR A 111 -0.04 22.88 -1.93
CA THR A 111 1.41 23.03 -2.19
C THR A 111 1.93 21.84 -2.99
N PRO A 112 3.10 21.97 -3.65
CA PRO A 112 3.88 20.81 -4.06
C PRO A 112 4.11 19.85 -2.88
N THR A 113 4.28 18.59 -3.19
CA THR A 113 4.11 17.51 -2.23
C THR A 113 5.14 16.40 -2.44
N LEU A 114 5.64 15.87 -1.32
CA LEU A 114 6.46 14.67 -1.24
C LEU A 114 5.72 13.63 -0.40
N ALA A 115 5.81 12.34 -0.73
CA ALA A 115 5.04 11.34 0.01
C ALA A 115 5.76 10.00 0.17
N GLU A 116 5.55 9.40 1.34
CA GLU A 116 5.91 8.03 1.68
C GLU A 116 4.65 7.16 1.63
N VAL A 117 4.73 5.96 1.04
CA VAL A 117 3.60 5.04 0.92
C VAL A 117 3.71 3.94 1.97
N LYS A 118 2.60 3.66 2.67
CA LYS A 118 2.48 2.50 3.55
C LYS A 118 1.26 1.68 3.15
N ASN A 119 1.51 0.39 2.88
CA ASN A 119 0.48 -0.55 2.51
C ASN A 119 -0.57 -0.71 3.63
N LYS A 120 -0.15 -0.86 4.90
CA LYS A 120 -1.07 -0.96 6.05
C LYS A 120 -0.65 -0.02 7.19
N PHE A 121 -1.61 0.51 7.95
CA PHE A 121 -1.35 1.29 9.16
C PHE A 121 -0.35 0.62 10.12
N ASN A 122 -0.49 -0.69 10.35
CA ASN A 122 0.34 -1.47 11.28
C ASN A 122 1.75 -1.81 10.78
N THR A 123 2.19 -1.25 9.65
CA THR A 123 3.52 -1.56 9.08
C THR A 123 4.65 -0.85 9.85
N MET A 124 4.32 0.12 10.71
CA MET A 124 5.29 0.86 11.51
C MET A 124 4.94 0.77 12.99
N ASN A 125 5.85 0.22 13.77
CA ASN A 125 5.83 0.39 15.23
C ASN A 125 6.06 1.88 15.58
N ALA A 126 5.88 2.23 16.85
CA ALA A 126 6.01 3.61 17.30
C ALA A 126 7.36 4.25 16.92
N SER A 127 8.46 3.49 16.99
CA SER A 127 9.78 3.98 16.60
C SER A 127 9.90 4.23 15.10
N GLY A 128 9.30 3.38 14.27
CA GLY A 128 9.21 3.60 12.83
C GLY A 128 8.47 4.88 12.51
N GLN A 129 7.28 5.09 13.09
CA GLN A 129 6.46 6.29 12.85
C GLN A 129 7.23 7.57 13.21
N LEU A 130 7.89 7.57 14.37
CA LEU A 130 8.73 8.68 14.81
C LEU A 130 9.87 8.96 13.83
N LYS A 131 10.60 7.93 13.40
CA LYS A 131 11.72 8.08 12.46
C LYS A 131 11.25 8.66 11.12
N GLN A 132 10.10 8.23 10.61
CA GLN A 132 9.57 8.77 9.35
C GLN A 132 9.13 10.22 9.51
N PHE A 133 8.52 10.59 10.64
CA PHE A 133 8.18 11.97 10.93
C PHE A 133 9.42 12.86 11.00
N GLU A 134 10.47 12.42 11.68
CA GLU A 134 11.77 13.12 11.73
C GLU A 134 12.41 13.23 10.33
N THR A 135 12.29 12.19 9.50
CA THR A 135 12.74 12.24 8.09
C THR A 135 12.00 13.32 7.30
N PHE A 136 10.68 13.45 7.46
CA PHE A 136 9.92 14.53 6.84
C PHE A 136 10.33 15.91 7.35
N GLN A 137 10.62 16.05 8.65
CA GLN A 137 11.14 17.31 9.19
C GLN A 137 12.49 17.68 8.55
N ASP A 138 13.38 16.71 8.37
CA ASP A 138 14.69 16.94 7.74
C ASP A 138 14.55 17.35 6.27
N ILE A 139 13.64 16.72 5.52
CA ILE A 139 13.31 17.12 4.16
C ILE A 139 12.83 18.57 4.11
N LEU A 140 11.92 18.97 5.01
CA LEU A 140 11.34 20.32 5.05
C LEU A 140 12.34 21.40 5.51
N ARG A 141 13.53 21.02 6.02
CA ARG A 141 14.63 21.96 6.29
C ARG A 141 15.42 22.31 5.04
N ILE A 142 15.34 21.50 3.98
CA ILE A 142 15.99 21.78 2.71
C ILE A 142 15.30 23.01 2.07
N PRO A 143 16.04 24.06 1.66
CA PRO A 143 15.44 25.29 1.14
C PRO A 143 14.46 25.07 -0.01
N GLU A 144 14.73 24.10 -0.88
CA GLU A 144 13.86 23.73 -2.00
C GLU A 144 12.48 23.22 -1.55
N TYR A 145 12.41 22.44 -0.47
CA TYR A 145 11.19 21.77 -0.01
C TYR A 145 10.51 22.47 1.16
N LYS A 146 11.03 23.63 1.60
CA LYS A 146 10.56 24.30 2.82
C LYS A 146 9.06 24.62 2.84
N SER A 147 8.46 24.88 1.69
CA SER A 147 7.02 25.16 1.55
C SER A 147 6.16 23.93 1.24
N TYR A 148 6.80 22.78 0.95
CA TYR A 148 6.10 21.57 0.51
C TYR A 148 5.28 20.96 1.65
N THR A 149 4.38 20.06 1.28
CA THR A 149 3.69 19.16 2.21
C THR A 149 4.30 17.77 2.10
N CYS A 150 4.60 17.15 3.24
CA CYS A 150 4.98 15.73 3.30
C CYS A 150 3.76 14.90 3.71
N TYR A 151 3.37 13.92 2.88
CA TYR A 151 2.32 12.96 3.24
C TYR A 151 2.87 11.59 3.60
N LEU A 152 2.31 11.00 4.65
CA LEU A 152 2.25 9.55 4.78
C LEU A 152 0.94 9.06 4.15
N ILE A 153 1.03 8.40 3.00
CA ILE A 153 -0.12 7.81 2.32
C ILE A 153 -0.37 6.41 2.90
N GLN A 154 -1.57 6.18 3.41
CA GLN A 154 -1.99 4.87 3.92
C GLN A 154 -2.99 4.22 2.97
N VAL A 155 -2.62 3.07 2.40
CA VAL A 155 -3.52 2.33 1.51
C VAL A 155 -4.61 1.63 2.30
N ILE A 156 -4.23 0.88 3.34
CA ILE A 156 -5.17 0.24 4.28
C ILE A 156 -5.09 0.93 5.63
N GLN A 157 -6.17 1.61 6.01
CA GLN A 157 -6.28 2.39 7.24
C GLN A 157 -6.90 1.57 8.38
N GLN A 158 -6.53 1.88 9.64
CA GLN A 158 -7.22 1.32 10.80
C GLN A 158 -8.51 2.07 11.13
N ALA A 159 -8.52 3.38 10.95
CA ALA A 159 -9.67 4.25 11.14
C ALA A 159 -9.76 5.25 9.97
N PRO A 160 -10.98 5.64 9.56
CA PRO A 160 -11.15 6.65 8.52
C PRO A 160 -10.43 7.94 8.88
N HIS A 161 -9.65 8.47 7.95
CA HIS A 161 -9.05 9.80 8.02
C HIS A 161 -8.73 10.27 6.62
N ASP A 162 -8.93 11.55 6.35
CA ASP A 162 -8.66 12.14 5.06
C ASP A 162 -7.91 13.46 5.24
N ASP A 163 -6.65 13.48 4.81
CA ASP A 163 -5.79 14.66 4.72
C ASP A 163 -5.78 15.51 6.00
N ILE A 164 -5.17 14.99 7.06
CA ILE A 164 -5.08 15.65 8.38
C ILE A 164 -3.62 15.76 8.86
N PRO A 165 -3.28 16.75 9.73
CA PRO A 165 -1.96 16.81 10.36
C PRO A 165 -1.59 15.48 11.03
N TRP A 166 -0.37 15.01 10.81
CA TRP A 166 0.09 13.77 11.41
C TRP A 166 0.53 14.02 12.85
N LYS A 167 -0.26 13.50 13.80
CA LYS A 167 0.04 13.60 15.22
C LYS A 167 0.92 12.46 15.70
N ILE A 168 2.12 12.79 16.19
CA ILE A 168 3.06 11.84 16.80
C ILE A 168 3.06 12.02 18.33
N PRO A 169 2.80 10.96 19.11
CA PRO A 169 2.90 11.00 20.57
C PRO A 169 4.27 11.52 21.03
N GLY A 170 4.28 12.53 21.90
CA GLY A 170 5.53 13.13 22.44
C GLY A 170 6.28 14.07 21.48
N ARG A 171 5.80 14.28 20.24
CA ARG A 171 6.34 15.28 19.30
C ARG A 171 5.32 16.34 18.89
N GLY A 172 4.03 16.03 18.91
CA GLY A 172 2.96 16.92 18.44
C GLY A 172 2.63 16.69 16.97
N GLU A 173 2.13 17.72 16.31
CA GLU A 173 1.77 17.71 14.89
C GLU A 173 2.37 18.94 14.20
N GLN A 174 2.57 18.84 12.88
CA GLN A 174 2.99 19.95 12.04
C GLN A 174 2.05 20.05 10.84
N GLU A 175 1.62 21.25 10.50
CA GLU A 175 0.59 21.45 9.48
C GLU A 175 0.98 20.87 8.11
N ASN A 176 2.26 20.95 7.77
CA ASN A 176 2.84 20.47 6.51
C ASN A 176 3.40 19.04 6.56
N ILE A 177 3.17 18.29 7.66
CA ILE A 177 3.41 16.84 7.73
C ILE A 177 2.09 16.15 8.05
N ARG A 178 1.54 15.41 7.11
CA ARG A 178 0.14 14.98 7.12
C ARG A 178 -0.02 13.50 6.83
N ILE A 179 -1.13 12.91 7.27
CA ILE A 179 -1.57 11.58 6.86
C ILE A 179 -2.75 11.70 5.90
N ILE A 180 -2.77 10.87 4.87
CA ILE A 180 -3.83 10.85 3.86
C ILE A 180 -4.13 9.43 3.40
N SER A 181 -5.40 9.14 3.14
CA SER A 181 -5.86 7.86 2.63
C SER A 181 -5.50 7.70 1.14
N ALA A 182 -5.14 6.50 0.70
CA ALA A 182 -5.05 6.23 -0.75
C ALA A 182 -6.37 6.54 -1.48
N PRO A 183 -7.57 6.17 -0.97
CA PRO A 183 -8.84 6.62 -1.55
C PRO A 183 -8.90 8.13 -1.83
N ARG A 184 -8.49 8.96 -0.85
CA ARG A 184 -8.48 10.41 -1.00
C ARG A 184 -7.45 10.89 -2.02
N VAL A 185 -6.28 10.24 -2.09
CA VAL A 185 -5.28 10.57 -3.12
C VAL A 185 -5.83 10.29 -4.52
N TYR A 186 -6.45 9.12 -4.73
CA TYR A 186 -7.10 8.79 -6.00
C TYR A 186 -8.20 9.81 -6.35
N ALA A 187 -9.08 10.14 -5.40
CA ALA A 187 -10.15 11.10 -5.63
C ALA A 187 -9.63 12.49 -6.02
N LEU A 188 -8.63 13.01 -5.30
CA LEU A 188 -8.04 14.31 -5.58
C LEU A 188 -7.28 14.35 -6.91
N SER A 189 -6.59 13.28 -7.27
CA SER A 189 -5.82 13.22 -8.52
C SER A 189 -6.69 13.05 -9.75
N THR A 190 -7.82 12.37 -9.64
CA THR A 190 -8.69 12.04 -10.78
C THR A 190 -9.91 12.95 -10.90
N GLY A 191 -10.30 13.61 -9.80
CA GLY A 191 -11.58 14.31 -9.70
C GLY A 191 -12.78 13.39 -9.50
N ASP A 192 -12.56 12.10 -9.25
CA ASP A 192 -13.59 11.08 -9.06
C ASP A 192 -13.49 10.41 -7.69
N ASP A 193 -14.46 10.67 -6.81
CA ASP A 193 -14.53 10.09 -5.46
C ASP A 193 -14.65 8.55 -5.47
N GLN A 194 -15.03 7.94 -6.60
CA GLN A 194 -15.11 6.49 -6.78
C GLN A 194 -13.85 5.87 -7.41
N ALA A 195 -12.82 6.67 -7.71
CA ALA A 195 -11.65 6.21 -8.47
C ALA A 195 -10.94 5.00 -7.82
N PHE A 196 -10.82 4.98 -6.49
CA PHE A 196 -10.17 3.88 -5.79
C PHE A 196 -11.00 2.59 -5.75
N ALA A 197 -12.32 2.71 -5.62
CA ALA A 197 -13.23 1.56 -5.73
C ALA A 197 -13.23 0.98 -7.16
N LYS A 198 -13.24 1.85 -8.18
CA LYS A 198 -13.07 1.44 -9.59
C LYS A 198 -11.73 0.77 -9.82
N PHE A 199 -10.64 1.29 -9.23
CA PHE A 199 -9.32 0.66 -9.28
C PHE A 199 -9.33 -0.76 -8.72
N LEU A 200 -9.94 -0.98 -7.55
CA LEU A 200 -10.05 -2.34 -6.99
C LEU A 200 -10.86 -3.28 -7.89
N ARG A 201 -11.99 -2.81 -8.46
CA ARG A 201 -12.78 -3.59 -9.42
C ARG A 201 -11.96 -3.94 -10.67
N ALA A 202 -11.17 -3.01 -11.18
CA ALA A 202 -10.27 -3.25 -12.31
C ALA A 202 -9.20 -4.30 -11.97
N VAL A 203 -8.62 -4.26 -10.75
CA VAL A 203 -7.68 -5.29 -10.28
C VAL A 203 -8.33 -6.68 -10.28
N ILE A 204 -9.56 -6.80 -9.78
CA ILE A 204 -10.30 -8.06 -9.77
C ILE A 204 -10.50 -8.57 -11.20
N GLN A 205 -10.97 -7.72 -12.12
CA GLN A 205 -11.18 -8.08 -13.52
C GLN A 205 -9.91 -8.56 -14.21
N VAL A 206 -8.76 -7.95 -13.94
CA VAL A 206 -7.47 -8.41 -14.47
C VAL A 206 -7.10 -9.79 -13.93
N LEU A 207 -7.29 -10.02 -12.62
CA LEU A 207 -7.03 -11.32 -12.00
C LEU A 207 -7.93 -12.41 -12.58
N GLU A 208 -9.20 -12.13 -12.84
CA GLU A 208 -10.12 -13.07 -13.47
C GLU A 208 -9.72 -13.36 -14.92
N GLN A 209 -9.58 -12.32 -15.74
CA GLN A 209 -9.40 -12.46 -17.18
C GLN A 209 -8.02 -12.99 -17.58
N ARG A 210 -6.97 -12.70 -16.79
CA ARG A 210 -5.58 -13.02 -17.16
C ARG A 210 -4.91 -14.04 -16.26
N HIS A 211 -5.37 -14.17 -15.01
CA HIS A 211 -4.76 -15.06 -14.02
C HIS A 211 -5.67 -16.20 -13.58
N GLY A 212 -6.88 -16.30 -14.15
CA GLY A 212 -7.80 -17.40 -13.93
C GLY A 212 -8.34 -17.45 -12.50
N LEU A 213 -8.35 -16.32 -11.80
CA LEU A 213 -9.06 -16.22 -10.53
C LEU A 213 -10.57 -16.33 -10.83
N THR A 214 -11.27 -17.20 -10.13
CA THR A 214 -12.72 -17.33 -10.24
C THR A 214 -13.30 -17.15 -8.86
N PHE A 215 -14.30 -16.30 -8.73
CA PHE A 215 -15.08 -16.16 -7.50
C PHE A 215 -16.35 -16.98 -7.66
N ASP A 216 -16.58 -17.92 -6.76
CA ASP A 216 -17.93 -18.45 -6.58
C ASP A 216 -18.75 -17.52 -5.67
N VAL A 217 -20.01 -17.89 -5.43
CA VAL A 217 -20.91 -17.09 -4.59
C VAL A 217 -20.34 -16.92 -3.17
N GLU A 218 -19.67 -17.93 -2.62
CA GLU A 218 -19.08 -17.84 -1.28
C GLU A 218 -17.89 -16.88 -1.25
N ASP A 219 -17.04 -16.93 -2.27
CA ASP A 219 -15.91 -16.01 -2.42
C ASP A 219 -16.37 -14.56 -2.58
N GLU A 220 -17.43 -14.29 -3.35
CA GLU A 220 -18.00 -12.96 -3.51
C GLU A 220 -18.53 -12.39 -2.19
N HIS A 221 -19.22 -13.22 -1.40
CA HIS A 221 -19.69 -12.83 -0.06
C HIS A 221 -18.52 -12.54 0.88
N ALA A 222 -17.52 -13.43 0.90
CA ALA A 222 -16.34 -13.26 1.75
C ALA A 222 -15.55 -11.99 1.39
N LEU A 223 -15.40 -11.70 0.11
CA LEU A 223 -14.75 -10.49 -0.37
C LEU A 223 -15.53 -9.24 0.06
N THR A 224 -16.85 -9.23 -0.14
CA THR A 224 -17.73 -8.13 0.28
C THR A 224 -17.63 -7.86 1.78
N ASP A 225 -17.68 -8.92 2.60
CA ASP A 225 -17.54 -8.84 4.06
C ASP A 225 -16.17 -8.32 4.50
N LEU A 226 -15.09 -8.69 3.80
CA LEU A 226 -13.75 -8.19 4.08
C LEU A 226 -13.66 -6.68 3.79
N LEU A 227 -14.20 -6.24 2.66
CA LEU A 227 -14.14 -4.85 2.23
C LEU A 227 -14.99 -3.94 3.11
N ALA A 228 -16.15 -4.40 3.55
CA ALA A 228 -17.01 -3.67 4.50
C ALA A 228 -16.32 -3.40 5.86
N ARG A 229 -15.28 -4.17 6.21
CA ARG A 229 -14.50 -4.00 7.45
C ARG A 229 -13.32 -3.05 7.30
N VAL A 230 -13.00 -2.59 6.08
CA VAL A 230 -11.86 -1.72 5.82
C VAL A 230 -12.34 -0.32 5.43
N PRO A 231 -11.96 0.73 6.19
CA PRO A 231 -12.27 2.11 5.82
C PRO A 231 -11.83 2.45 4.39
N GLY A 232 -12.71 3.09 3.62
CA GLY A 232 -12.42 3.57 2.27
C GLY A 232 -12.59 2.54 1.14
N PHE A 233 -13.11 1.35 1.44
CA PHE A 233 -13.32 0.26 0.48
C PHE A 233 -14.81 -0.11 0.28
N SER A 234 -15.75 0.74 0.70
CA SER A 234 -17.19 0.50 0.53
C SER A 234 -17.54 0.32 -0.96
N TYR A 235 -18.19 -0.81 -1.29
CA TYR A 235 -18.63 -1.16 -2.65
C TYR A 235 -19.94 -0.52 -3.05
#